data_AF-D2TSD8-F1
#
_entry.id   AF-D2TSD8-F1
#
_cell.length_a   1.000
_cell.length_b   1.000
_cell.length_c   1.000
_cell.angle_alpha   90.00
_cell.angle_beta   90.00
_cell.angle_gamma   90.00
#
_symmetry.space_group_name_H-M   'P 1'
#
loop_
_entity.id
_entity.type
_entity.pdbx_description
1 polymer ?
#
loop_
_entity_poly.entity_id
_entity_poly.type
_entity_poly.pdbx_seq_one_letter_code
_entity_poly.pdbx_strand_id
1 'polypeptide(L)'
;MKYSDGSNILLGDIVTLGGGMTGIVVCNFEEGWFTQDFDKDEWRDYTTGVMIASNQAGLVYYPEESVDLSLIRRATVHPSHKEKNKKC
;
A
#
# COMPACT_ATOMS: atom_id res chain seq x y z
N MET A 1 -6.51 -1.53 -5.11
CA MET A 1 -7.03 -2.22 -3.94
C MET A 1 -7.44 -1.15 -2.93
N LYS A 2 -8.55 -1.36 -2.23
CA LYS A 2 -9.03 -0.46 -1.16
C LYS A 2 -9.06 -1.23 0.15
N TYR A 3 -8.97 -0.50 1.26
CA TYR A 3 -9.30 -1.06 2.56
C TYR A 3 -10.78 -1.45 2.62
N SER A 4 -11.15 -2.30 3.57
CA SER A 4 -12.53 -2.68 3.84
C SER A 4 -13.44 -1.47 4.13
N ASP A 5 -12.86 -0.36 4.59
CA ASP A 5 -13.53 0.92 4.83
C ASP A 5 -13.75 1.75 3.54
N GLY A 6 -13.31 1.26 2.38
CA GLY A 6 -13.43 1.93 1.08
C GLY A 6 -12.35 2.99 0.80
N SER A 7 -11.44 3.22 1.75
CA SER A 7 -10.29 4.11 1.57
C SER A 7 -9.22 3.47 0.67
N ASN A 8 -8.57 4.26 -0.21
CA ASN A 8 -7.48 3.76 -1.05
C ASN A 8 -6.26 3.35 -0.22
N ILE A 9 -5.50 2.37 -0.68
CA ILE A 9 -4.23 1.99 -0.06
C ILE A 9 -3.11 2.90 -0.58
N LEU A 10 -2.36 3.54 0.33
CA LEU A 10 -1.23 4.41 -0.01
C LEU A 10 0.09 3.75 0.38
N LEU A 11 1.16 4.10 -0.33
CA LEU A 11 2.51 3.71 0.06
C LEU A 11 2.88 4.34 1.41
N GLY A 12 3.49 3.54 2.28
CA GLY A 12 3.85 3.92 3.63
C GLY A 12 2.72 3.81 4.66
N ASP A 13 1.53 3.36 4.27
CA ASP A 13 0.45 3.12 5.22
C ASP A 13 0.81 1.98 6.17
N ILE A 14 0.54 2.19 7.46
CA ILE A 14 0.71 1.18 8.50
C ILE A 14 -0.61 0.46 8.70
N VAL A 15 -0.59 -0.85 8.52
CA VAL A 15 -1.75 -1.73 8.58
C VAL A 15 -1.52 -2.87 9.57
N THR A 16 -2.58 -3.39 10.16
CA THR A 16 -2.51 -4.65 10.91
C THR A 16 -2.78 -5.82 9.97
N LEU A 17 -1.99 -6.87 10.13
CA LEU A 17 -2.16 -8.16 9.44
C LEU A 17 -3.07 -9.12 10.22
N GLY A 18 -3.57 -8.69 11.38
CA GLY A 18 -4.26 -9.56 12.33
C GLY A 18 -3.30 -10.23 13.34
N GLY A 19 -3.83 -10.72 14.45
CA GLY A 19 -3.04 -11.41 15.47
C GLY A 19 -2.00 -10.54 16.19
N GLY A 20 -2.18 -9.20 16.18
CA GLY A 20 -1.23 -8.25 16.76
C GLY A 20 -0.01 -7.95 15.88
N MET A 21 0.03 -8.45 14.65
CA MET A 21 1.09 -8.14 13.69
C MET A 21 0.79 -6.86 12.94
N THR A 22 1.83 -6.06 12.71
CA THR A 22 1.75 -4.82 11.94
C THR A 22 2.70 -4.83 10.76
N GLY A 23 2.36 -4.09 9.72
CA GLY A 23 3.19 -3.95 8.54
C GLY A 23 2.97 -2.61 7.84
N ILE A 24 3.88 -2.28 6.94
CA ILE A 24 3.90 -1.05 6.16
C ILE A 24 3.72 -1.41 4.69
N VAL A 25 2.80 -0.74 4.00
CA VAL A 25 2.60 -0.92 2.56
C VAL A 25 3.83 -0.36 1.82
N VAL A 26 4.53 -1.24 1.10
CA VAL A 26 5.75 -0.87 0.34
C VAL A 26 5.55 -0.92 -1.17
N CYS A 27 4.48 -1.58 -1.63
CA CYS A 27 4.10 -1.66 -3.03
C CYS A 27 2.57 -1.77 -3.17
N ASN A 28 2.04 -1.13 -4.20
CA ASN A 28 0.68 -1.29 -4.69
C ASN A 28 0.72 -1.57 -6.19
N PHE A 29 0.44 -2.81 -6.57
CA PHE A 29 0.50 -3.26 -7.96
C PHE A 29 -0.63 -2.67 -8.81
N GLU A 30 -1.79 -2.43 -8.19
CA GLU A 30 -2.97 -1.93 -8.88
C GLU A 30 -2.81 -0.47 -9.34
N GLU A 31 -2.26 0.40 -8.48
CA GLU A 31 -1.91 1.78 -8.83
C GLU A 31 -0.52 1.89 -9.50
N GLY A 32 0.25 0.80 -9.49
CA GLY A 32 1.62 0.76 -9.99
C GLY A 32 2.59 1.63 -9.16
N TRP A 33 2.35 1.75 -7.86
CA TRP A 33 3.18 2.53 -6.96
C TRP A 33 4.15 1.61 -6.20
N PHE A 34 5.43 1.94 -6.26
CA PHE A 34 6.51 1.19 -5.63
C PHE A 34 7.36 2.15 -4.79
N THR A 35 7.80 1.70 -3.61
CA THR A 35 8.83 2.43 -2.85
C THR A 35 10.16 2.41 -3.61
N GLN A 36 11.03 3.38 -3.36
CA GLN A 36 12.27 3.56 -4.13
C GLN A 36 13.25 2.38 -3.97
N ASP A 37 13.11 1.64 -2.86
CA ASP A 37 13.85 0.40 -2.57
C ASP A 37 13.23 -0.85 -3.24
N PHE A 38 12.11 -0.72 -3.95
CA PHE A 38 11.42 -1.82 -4.62
C PHE A 38 11.53 -1.72 -6.14
N ASP A 39 12.24 -2.67 -6.76
CA ASP A 39 12.40 -2.72 -8.21
C ASP A 39 11.17 -3.36 -8.87
N LYS A 40 10.44 -2.60 -9.68
CA LYS A 40 9.24 -3.09 -10.36
C LYS A 40 9.55 -4.25 -11.32
N ASP A 41 10.76 -4.31 -11.90
CA ASP A 41 11.12 -5.36 -12.86
C ASP A 41 11.24 -6.74 -12.20
N GLU A 42 11.60 -6.82 -10.92
CA GLU A 42 11.64 -8.09 -10.17
C GLU A 42 10.24 -8.63 -9.84
N TRP A 43 9.24 -7.76 -9.78
CA TRP A 43 7.87 -8.10 -9.34
C TRP A 43 6.85 -7.93 -10.48
N ARG A 44 7.30 -7.97 -11.73
CA ARG A 44 6.49 -7.71 -12.92
C ARG A 44 5.41 -8.77 -13.17
N ASP A 45 5.60 -9.98 -12.66
CA ASP A 45 4.60 -11.06 -12.71
C ASP A 45 3.39 -10.82 -11.79
N TYR A 46 3.49 -9.87 -10.84
CA TYR A 46 2.40 -9.52 -9.95
C TYR A 46 1.57 -8.39 -10.54
N THR A 47 0.35 -8.73 -10.97
CA THR A 47 -0.53 -7.81 -11.69
C THR A 47 -1.44 -6.99 -10.77
N THR A 48 -1.83 -7.55 -9.62
CA THR A 48 -2.78 -6.92 -8.69
C THR A 48 -2.42 -7.19 -7.23
N GLY A 49 -3.02 -6.44 -6.30
CA GLY A 49 -2.76 -6.57 -4.87
C GLY A 49 -1.71 -5.58 -4.32
N VAL A 50 -1.28 -5.84 -3.09
CA VAL A 50 -0.32 -5.00 -2.36
C VAL A 50 0.75 -5.84 -1.68
N MET A 51 1.89 -5.21 -1.43
CA MET A 51 2.97 -5.84 -0.68
C MET A 51 3.24 -5.07 0.59
N ILE A 52 3.32 -5.80 1.70
CA ILE A 52 3.44 -5.24 3.03
C ILE A 52 4.73 -5.76 3.66
N ALA A 53 5.58 -4.84 4.10
CA ALA A 53 6.76 -5.15 4.88
C ALA A 53 6.42 -5.09 6.38
N SER A 54 6.52 -6.23 7.05
CA SER A 54 6.36 -6.38 8.49
C SER A 54 7.70 -6.73 9.13
N ASN A 55 8.02 -6.12 10.26
CA ASN A 55 9.21 -6.52 11.04
C ASN A 55 9.02 -7.90 11.70
N GLN A 56 7.77 -8.38 11.82
CA GLN A 56 7.45 -9.67 12.45
C GLN A 56 7.33 -10.81 11.43
N ALA A 57 6.72 -10.53 10.27
CA ALA A 57 6.45 -11.54 9.23
C ALA A 57 7.37 -11.41 8.00
N GLY A 58 8.19 -10.36 7.91
CA GLY A 58 8.95 -10.04 6.72
C GLY A 58 8.08 -9.44 5.62
N LEU A 59 8.36 -9.79 4.37
CA LEU A 59 7.64 -9.31 3.20
C LEU A 59 6.44 -10.21 2.88
N VAL A 60 5.24 -9.64 2.95
CA VAL A 60 3.98 -10.36 2.78
C VAL A 60 3.23 -9.80 1.59
N TYR A 61 2.99 -10.65 0.60
CA TYR A 61 2.18 -10.34 -0.57
C TYR A 61 0.70 -10.66 -0.31
N TYR A 62 -0.17 -9.73 -0.67
CA TYR A 62 -1.60 -9.82 -0.48
C TYR A 62 -2.33 -9.62 -1.81
N PRO A 63 -2.89 -10.69 -2.40
CA PRO A 63 -3.69 -10.59 -3.61
C PRO A 63 -5.03 -9.88 -3.33
N GLU A 64 -5.58 -9.27 -4.38
CA GLU A 64 -6.66 -8.27 -4.39
C GLU A 64 -7.91 -8.57 -3.55
N GLU A 65 -8.21 -9.83 -3.23
CA GLU A 65 -9.62 -10.22 -3.01
C GLU A 65 -10.05 -10.62 -1.59
N SER A 66 -9.19 -10.72 -0.58
CA SER A 66 -9.67 -11.13 0.77
C SER A 66 -8.65 -10.99 1.87
N VAL A 67 -8.37 -9.76 2.29
CA VAL A 67 -7.47 -9.58 3.44
C VAL A 67 -8.07 -8.61 4.43
N ASP A 68 -8.17 -9.09 5.67
CA ASP A 68 -8.53 -8.32 6.87
C ASP A 68 -7.39 -7.33 7.24
N LEU A 69 -6.97 -6.52 6.28
CA LEU A 69 -6.04 -5.42 6.49
C LEU A 69 -6.82 -4.25 7.06
N SER A 70 -6.64 -4.00 8.35
CA SER A 70 -7.15 -2.78 8.96
C SER A 70 -6.06 -1.72 8.99
N LEU A 71 -6.39 -0.54 8.49
CA LEU A 71 -5.51 0.62 8.53
C LEU A 71 -5.31 1.06 10.00
N ILE A 72 -4.07 1.08 10.46
CA ILE A 72 -3.70 1.63 11.78
C ILE A 72 -3.36 3.11 11.64
N ARG A 73 -2.53 3.45 10.65
CA ARG A 73 -2.03 4.82 10.48
C ARG A 73 -1.74 5.10 9.02
N ARG A 74 -2.19 6.28 8.57
CA ARG A 74 -1.89 6.79 7.23
C ARG A 74 -0.43 7.22 7.12
N ALA A 75 0.16 6.97 5.95
CA ALA A 75 1.39 7.62 5.55
C ALA A 75 1.23 9.14 5.70
N THR A 76 2.13 9.79 6.44
CA THR A 76 2.08 11.24 6.65
C THR A 76 2.35 12.04 5.39
N VAL A 77 2.71 11.37 4.29
CA VAL A 77 2.90 11.95 2.97
C VAL A 77 1.65 11.71 2.16
N HIS A 78 0.62 12.50 2.41
CA HIS A 78 -0.39 12.73 1.40
C HIS A 78 0.32 13.47 0.25
N PRO A 79 0.38 12.98 -1.00
CA PRO A 79 0.38 13.92 -2.09
C PRO A 79 -0.95 14.64 -1.93
N SER A 80 -0.87 15.86 -1.39
CA SER A 80 -1.87 16.87 -1.67
C SER A 80 -2.17 16.73 -3.15
N HIS A 81 -3.40 16.35 -3.49
CA HIS A 81 -3.98 16.83 -4.73
C HIS A 81 -3.78 18.35 -4.66
N LYS A 82 -2.68 18.85 -5.24
CA LYS A 82 -2.63 20.23 -5.67
C LYS A 82 -3.62 20.27 -6.81
N GLU A 83 -4.85 20.54 -6.41
CA GLU A 83 -5.93 21.01 -7.26
C GLU A 83 -5.33 21.90 -8.34
N LYS A 84 -5.56 21.50 -9.58
CA LYS A 84 -5.17 22.25 -10.76
C LYS A 84 -5.92 23.57 -10.73
N ASN A 85 -5.27 24.68 -10.37
CA ASN A 85 -5.76 25.99 -10.77
C ASN A 85 -4.84 26.60 -11.83
N LYS A 86 -5.37 26.50 -13.05
CA LYS A 86 -4.98 27.21 -14.28
C LYS A 86 -5.25 28.72 -14.13
N LYS A 87 -4.40 29.51 -14.79
CA LYS A 87 -4.55 30.95 -15.19
C LYS A 87 -4.39 31.95 -14.04
N CYS A 88 -3.66 33.05 -14.19
CA CYS A 88 -3.52 33.95 -15.34
C CYS A 88 -2.07 34.27 -15.70
#